data_AF-A0AB74DCS8-F1
#
_entry.id   AF-A0AB74DCS8-F1
#
_cell.length_a   1.000
_cell.length_b   1.000
_cell.length_c   1.000
_cell.angle_alpha   90.00
_cell.angle_beta   90.00
_cell.angle_gamma   90.00
#
_symmetry.space_group_name_H-M   'P 1'
#
loop_
_entity.id
_entity.type
_entity.pdbx_description
1 polymer ?
#
loop_
_entity_poly.entity_id
_entity_poly.type
_entity_poly.pdbx_seq_one_letter_code
_entity_poly.pdbx_strand_id
1 'polypeptide(L)'
;MSDEWNDDARAAARTRYESEFQEMVDGAKSADERALEIASELEELWLAIAPQKSGDDFESEIHEPFDHDKHSVEELEEQYASLAEEAMRNQPAWPLIELPIRISYGYVYSARLAHLANVVDLAWNYVERASFWQGVSVAFARIGSKMADKPSVSDIARAAAHARNSENRAIKESAFEWLNEHFDKCKSKDDAAERLTRIVPVAFRTARRYVTQWHLSRH
;
A
#
# COMPACT_ATOMS: atom_id res chain seq x y z
N MET A 1 27.93 69.26 -5.15
CA MET A 1 28.73 68.13 -4.67
C MET A 1 27.99 67.22 -3.66
N SER A 2 26.69 67.43 -3.37
CA SER A 2 25.95 66.56 -2.43
C SER A 2 24.97 65.57 -3.08
N ASP A 3 24.78 65.60 -4.40
CA ASP A 3 23.83 64.71 -5.11
C ASP A 3 24.50 63.44 -5.68
N GLU A 4 25.75 63.51 -6.14
CA GLU A 4 26.46 62.35 -6.73
C GLU A 4 26.61 61.16 -5.76
N TRP A 5 26.79 61.44 -4.46
CA TRP A 5 26.91 60.38 -3.44
C TRP A 5 25.60 59.62 -3.20
N ASN A 6 24.47 60.23 -3.56
CA ASN A 6 23.15 59.61 -3.45
C ASN A 6 22.86 58.70 -4.67
N ASP A 7 23.39 59.06 -5.84
CA ASP A 7 23.23 58.29 -7.06
C ASP A 7 24.10 57.02 -7.05
N ASP A 8 25.34 57.10 -6.57
CA ASP A 8 26.22 55.93 -6.40
C ASP A 8 25.64 54.93 -5.38
N ALA A 9 25.10 55.42 -4.26
CA ALA A 9 24.46 54.58 -3.26
C ALA A 9 23.19 53.89 -3.79
N ARG A 10 22.39 54.59 -4.60
CA ARG A 10 21.20 54.03 -5.27
C ARG A 10 21.57 53.00 -6.33
N ALA A 11 22.61 53.25 -7.11
CA ALA A 11 23.12 52.30 -8.10
C ALA A 11 23.61 51.02 -7.41
N ALA A 12 24.40 51.13 -6.34
CA ALA A 12 24.87 49.98 -5.57
C ALA A 12 23.71 49.18 -4.93
N ALA A 13 22.70 49.86 -4.38
CA ALA A 13 21.51 49.21 -3.83
C ALA A 13 20.70 48.49 -4.91
N ARG A 14 20.56 49.08 -6.10
CA ARG A 14 19.87 48.46 -7.24
C ARG A 14 20.60 47.22 -7.74
N THR A 15 21.91 47.30 -7.93
CA THR A 15 22.73 46.15 -8.35
C THR A 15 22.65 45.01 -7.34
N ARG A 16 22.66 45.31 -6.04
CA ARG A 16 22.48 44.30 -4.99
C ARG A 16 21.09 43.65 -5.07
N TYR A 17 20.03 44.45 -5.20
CA TYR A 17 18.68 43.93 -5.35
C TYR A 17 18.52 43.06 -6.60
N GLU A 18 19.07 43.48 -7.74
CA GLU A 18 19.05 42.71 -8.99
C GLU A 18 19.83 41.40 -8.86
N SER A 19 20.97 41.39 -8.16
CA SER A 19 21.74 40.17 -7.87
C SER A 19 20.98 39.22 -6.96
N GLU A 20 20.40 39.71 -5.86
CA GLU A 20 19.61 38.90 -4.92
C GLU A 20 18.34 38.33 -5.60
N PHE A 21 17.71 39.12 -6.47
CA PHE A 21 16.58 38.66 -7.28
C PHE A 21 17.01 37.60 -8.30
N GLN A 22 18.15 37.77 -8.96
CA GLN A 22 18.66 36.80 -9.93
C GLN A 22 19.03 35.48 -9.24
N GLU A 23 19.68 35.50 -8.08
CA GLU A 23 19.96 34.29 -7.30
C GLU A 23 18.66 33.55 -6.89
N MET A 24 17.62 34.29 -6.52
CA MET A 24 16.31 33.71 -6.20
C MET A 24 15.66 33.07 -7.43
N VAL A 25 15.76 33.71 -8.60
CA VAL A 25 15.23 33.18 -9.88
C VAL A 25 16.03 31.96 -10.33
N ASP A 26 17.35 32.00 -10.23
CA ASP A 26 18.23 30.89 -10.62
C ASP A 26 18.06 29.67 -9.69
N GLY A 27 17.64 29.90 -8.44
CA GLY A 27 17.28 28.84 -7.50
C GLY A 27 15.82 28.36 -7.60
N ALA A 28 14.97 29.06 -8.35
CA ALA A 28 13.57 28.67 -8.51
C ALA A 28 13.45 27.53 -9.53
N LYS A 29 12.85 26.42 -9.11
CA LYS A 29 12.58 25.31 -10.02
C LYS A 29 11.64 25.74 -11.13
N SER A 30 11.91 25.28 -12.33
CA SER A 30 10.99 25.37 -13.46
C SER A 30 9.78 24.45 -13.27
N ALA A 31 8.72 24.70 -14.06
CA ALA A 31 7.55 23.83 -14.07
C ALA A 31 7.89 22.41 -14.54
N ASP A 32 8.82 22.25 -15.50
CA ASP A 32 9.26 20.92 -15.98
C ASP A 32 10.04 20.16 -14.89
N GLU A 33 10.96 20.82 -14.19
CA GLU A 33 11.67 20.20 -13.06
C GLU A 33 10.71 19.74 -11.97
N ARG A 34 9.72 20.58 -11.61
CA ARG A 34 8.73 20.17 -10.61
C ARG A 34 7.83 19.04 -11.12
N ALA A 35 7.49 19.03 -12.40
CA ALA A 35 6.69 17.97 -13.00
C ALA A 35 7.46 16.63 -13.00
N LEU A 36 8.77 16.65 -13.29
CA LEU A 36 9.63 15.47 -13.22
C LEU A 36 9.76 14.91 -11.80
N GLU A 37 9.86 15.77 -10.79
CA GLU A 37 9.84 15.34 -9.38
C GLU A 37 8.54 14.61 -9.04
N ILE A 38 7.40 15.16 -9.46
CA ILE A 38 6.10 14.51 -9.25
C ILE A 38 6.05 13.17 -9.98
N ALA A 39 6.57 13.06 -11.22
CA ALA A 39 6.64 11.78 -11.93
C ALA A 39 7.43 10.72 -11.14
N SER A 40 8.62 11.06 -10.67
CA SER A 40 9.44 10.13 -9.88
C SER A 40 8.75 9.73 -8.57
N GLU A 41 8.16 10.68 -7.85
CA GLU A 41 7.41 10.39 -6.62
C GLU A 41 6.17 9.51 -6.88
N LEU A 42 5.51 9.64 -8.05
CA LEU A 42 4.40 8.78 -8.45
C LEU A 42 4.85 7.35 -8.78
N GLU A 43 5.97 7.19 -9.49
CA GLU A 43 6.56 5.88 -9.79
C GLU A 43 6.92 5.15 -8.50
N GLU A 44 7.63 5.82 -7.58
CA GLU A 44 7.98 5.27 -6.27
C GLU A 44 6.73 4.84 -5.49
N LEU A 45 5.70 5.70 -5.47
CA LEU A 45 4.44 5.40 -4.80
C LEU A 45 3.79 4.15 -5.41
N TRP A 46 3.70 4.08 -6.74
CA TRP A 46 3.06 2.99 -7.47
C TRP A 46 3.76 1.66 -7.24
N LEU A 47 5.09 1.63 -7.30
CA LEU A 47 5.88 0.44 -6.99
C LEU A 47 5.74 -0.01 -5.53
N ALA A 48 5.64 0.94 -4.59
CA ALA A 48 5.43 0.62 -3.18
C ALA A 48 4.09 -0.05 -2.90
N ILE A 49 3.04 0.28 -3.66
CA ILE A 49 1.69 -0.28 -3.49
C ILE A 49 1.43 -1.50 -4.38
N ALA A 50 2.23 -1.72 -5.43
CA ALA A 50 2.18 -2.89 -6.31
C ALA A 50 3.55 -3.61 -6.35
N PRO A 51 3.94 -4.33 -5.28
CA PRO A 51 5.29 -4.91 -5.16
C PRO A 51 5.62 -5.99 -6.19
N GLN A 52 4.63 -6.53 -6.90
CA GLN A 52 4.81 -7.46 -8.01
C GLN A 52 5.13 -6.78 -9.36
N LYS A 53 5.10 -5.45 -9.41
CA LYS A 53 5.32 -4.65 -10.62
C LYS A 53 6.72 -4.03 -10.61
N SER A 54 7.19 -3.67 -11.80
CA SER A 54 8.49 -3.08 -12.09
C SER A 54 8.36 -1.68 -12.71
N GLY A 55 9.47 -0.95 -12.82
CA GLY A 55 9.49 0.34 -13.53
C GLY A 55 9.01 0.23 -14.99
N ASP A 56 9.34 -0.87 -15.67
CA ASP A 56 8.85 -1.13 -17.05
C ASP A 56 7.33 -1.29 -17.10
N ASP A 57 6.72 -1.84 -16.04
CA ASP A 57 5.27 -1.91 -15.93
C ASP A 57 4.66 -0.52 -15.69
N PHE A 58 5.32 0.34 -14.90
CA PHE A 58 4.88 1.73 -14.71
C PHE A 58 4.92 2.49 -16.03
N GLU A 59 6.01 2.35 -16.78
CA GLU A 59 6.17 2.97 -18.09
C GLU A 59 5.02 2.57 -19.04
N SER A 60 4.77 1.26 -19.19
CA SER A 60 3.74 0.77 -20.12
C SER A 60 2.29 1.02 -19.66
N GLU A 61 2.01 1.02 -18.35
CA GLU A 61 0.64 1.17 -17.84
C GLU A 61 0.25 2.61 -17.50
N ILE A 62 1.23 3.47 -17.21
CA ILE A 62 1.01 4.83 -16.75
C ILE A 62 1.56 5.86 -17.75
N HIS A 63 2.80 5.71 -18.24
CA HIS A 63 3.43 6.70 -19.14
C HIS A 63 2.94 6.58 -20.59
N GLU A 64 3.19 5.43 -21.23
CA GLU A 64 2.91 5.18 -22.65
C GLU A 64 1.47 5.52 -23.11
N PRO A 65 0.42 5.37 -22.28
CA PRO A 65 -0.91 5.77 -22.70
C PRO A 65 -1.08 7.26 -23.04
N PHE A 66 -0.29 8.15 -22.44
CA PHE A 66 -0.34 9.59 -22.72
C PHE A 66 0.48 9.99 -23.94
N ASP A 67 1.56 9.26 -24.26
CA ASP A 67 2.35 9.46 -25.47
C ASP A 67 1.58 9.15 -26.76
N HIS A 68 0.51 8.35 -26.64
CA HIS A 68 -0.27 7.86 -27.77
C HIS A 68 -1.70 8.43 -27.83
N ASP A 69 -1.97 9.50 -27.07
CA ASP A 69 -3.31 10.10 -26.94
C ASP A 69 -4.41 9.07 -26.61
N LYS A 70 -4.06 7.97 -25.93
CA LYS A 70 -5.01 6.90 -25.60
C LYS A 70 -5.89 7.27 -24.40
N HIS A 71 -5.44 8.22 -23.59
CA HIS A 71 -6.15 8.71 -22.42
C HIS A 71 -6.17 10.24 -22.41
N SER A 72 -7.37 10.81 -22.30
CA SER A 72 -7.53 12.20 -21.87
C SER A 72 -7.56 12.26 -20.34
N VAL A 73 -6.95 13.31 -19.78
CA VAL A 73 -6.96 13.53 -18.33
C VAL A 73 -8.40 13.75 -17.84
N GLU A 74 -9.20 14.46 -18.62
CA GLU A 74 -10.62 14.71 -18.35
C GLU A 74 -11.42 13.40 -18.29
N GLU A 75 -11.20 12.47 -19.23
CA GLU A 75 -11.86 11.16 -19.21
C GLU A 75 -11.49 10.35 -17.96
N LEU A 76 -10.24 10.44 -17.51
CA LEU A 76 -9.79 9.77 -16.29
C LEU A 76 -10.41 10.40 -15.03
N GLU A 77 -10.57 11.73 -14.98
CA GLU A 77 -11.25 12.43 -13.89
C GLU A 77 -12.75 12.03 -13.82
N GLU A 78 -13.43 11.92 -14.95
CA GLU A 78 -14.82 11.45 -15.02
C GLU A 78 -14.96 9.98 -14.55
N GLN A 79 -14.02 9.13 -14.97
CA GLN A 79 -13.94 7.74 -14.49
C GLN A 79 -13.74 7.71 -12.97
N TYR A 80 -12.88 8.57 -12.43
CA TYR A 80 -12.64 8.63 -10.99
C TYR A 80 -13.85 9.12 -10.22
N ALA A 81 -14.56 10.15 -10.70
CA ALA A 81 -15.79 10.62 -10.08
C ALA A 81 -16.83 9.50 -10.00
N SER A 82 -17.04 8.77 -11.11
CA SER A 82 -17.95 7.62 -11.18
C SER A 82 -17.53 6.51 -10.20
N LEU A 83 -16.25 6.17 -10.18
CA LEU A 83 -15.69 5.17 -9.28
C LEU A 83 -15.84 5.56 -7.81
N ALA A 84 -15.59 6.82 -7.45
CA ALA A 84 -15.69 7.31 -6.08
C ALA A 84 -17.12 7.17 -5.52
N GLU A 85 -18.13 7.44 -6.35
CA GLU A 85 -19.55 7.24 -6.00
C GLU A 85 -19.92 5.76 -5.83
N GLU A 86 -19.30 4.87 -6.60
CA GLU A 86 -19.50 3.42 -6.51
C GLU A 86 -18.75 2.81 -5.32
N ALA A 87 -17.52 3.26 -5.07
CA ALA A 87 -16.63 2.66 -4.08
C ALA A 87 -17.11 2.86 -2.64
N MET A 88 -17.89 3.92 -2.37
CA MET A 88 -18.64 4.08 -1.12
C MET A 88 -19.53 2.87 -0.79
N ARG A 89 -19.78 1.95 -1.74
CA ARG A 89 -20.75 0.87 -1.63
C ARG A 89 -20.20 -0.56 -1.60
N ASN A 90 -18.86 -0.82 -1.66
CA ASN A 90 -18.16 -2.11 -1.36
C ASN A 90 -16.98 -2.48 -2.32
N GLN A 91 -16.26 -1.53 -2.94
CA GLN A 91 -15.19 -1.87 -3.89
C GLN A 91 -13.78 -2.04 -3.25
N PRO A 92 -12.87 -2.80 -3.89
CA PRO A 92 -11.46 -2.85 -3.50
C PRO A 92 -10.82 -1.45 -3.57
N ALA A 93 -9.90 -1.16 -2.65
CA ALA A 93 -9.26 0.15 -2.55
C ALA A 93 -8.30 0.47 -3.71
N TRP A 94 -7.91 -0.53 -4.50
CA TRP A 94 -6.86 -0.40 -5.52
C TRP A 94 -7.21 0.60 -6.65
N PRO A 95 -8.38 0.52 -7.32
CA PRO A 95 -8.75 1.52 -8.34
C PRO A 95 -8.82 2.96 -7.81
N LEU A 96 -9.12 3.15 -6.51
CA LEU A 96 -9.14 4.47 -5.87
C LEU A 96 -7.74 5.06 -5.63
N ILE A 97 -6.70 4.22 -5.69
CA ILE A 97 -5.30 4.66 -5.57
C ILE A 97 -4.69 4.81 -6.96
N GLU A 98 -4.89 3.83 -7.84
CA GLU A 98 -4.27 3.80 -9.17
C GLU A 98 -4.78 4.91 -10.09
N LEU A 99 -6.09 5.18 -10.10
CA LEU A 99 -6.67 6.14 -11.03
C LEU A 99 -6.21 7.58 -10.73
N PRO A 100 -6.13 8.05 -9.47
CA PRO A 100 -5.44 9.29 -9.13
C PRO A 100 -3.98 9.37 -9.55
N ILE A 101 -3.22 8.26 -9.53
CA ILE A 101 -1.82 8.23 -10.03
C ILE A 101 -1.81 8.53 -11.53
N ARG A 102 -2.68 7.88 -12.31
CA ARG A 102 -2.81 8.10 -13.76
C ARG A 102 -3.20 9.54 -14.08
N ILE A 103 -4.20 10.09 -13.39
CA ILE A 103 -4.64 11.50 -13.58
C ILE A 103 -3.48 12.46 -13.27
N SER A 104 -2.80 12.25 -12.14
CA SER A 104 -1.64 13.05 -11.75
C SER A 104 -0.54 13.01 -12.80
N TYR A 105 -0.26 11.83 -13.36
CA TYR A 105 0.74 11.65 -14.40
C TYR A 105 0.36 12.34 -15.71
N GLY A 106 -0.92 12.28 -16.11
CA GLY A 106 -1.41 13.00 -17.28
C GLY A 106 -1.23 14.51 -17.16
N TYR A 107 -1.41 15.07 -15.95
CA TYR A 107 -1.09 16.48 -15.69
C TYR A 107 0.41 16.77 -15.69
N VAL A 108 1.26 15.85 -15.20
CA VAL A 108 2.72 15.98 -15.39
C VAL A 108 3.06 16.06 -16.88
N TYR A 109 2.54 15.14 -17.69
CA TYR A 109 2.77 15.14 -19.14
C TYR A 109 2.32 16.47 -19.78
N SER A 110 1.13 16.96 -19.40
CA SER A 110 0.57 18.23 -19.89
C SER A 110 1.41 19.44 -19.46
N ALA A 111 1.94 19.45 -18.23
CA ALA A 111 2.84 20.49 -17.73
C ALA A 111 4.12 20.57 -18.55
N ARG A 112 4.71 19.41 -18.88
CA ARG A 112 5.94 19.33 -19.68
C ARG A 112 5.71 19.80 -21.11
N LEU A 113 4.59 19.40 -21.74
CA LEU A 113 4.21 19.90 -23.06
C LEU A 113 3.99 21.42 -23.07
N ALA A 114 3.31 21.96 -22.06
CA ALA A 114 3.10 23.40 -21.93
C ALA A 114 4.42 24.16 -21.69
N HIS A 115 5.34 23.58 -20.92
CA HIS A 115 6.68 24.14 -20.72
C HIS A 115 7.48 24.17 -22.03
N LEU A 116 7.50 23.07 -22.79
CA LEU A 116 8.14 22.99 -24.10
C LEU A 116 7.53 23.96 -25.12
N ALA A 117 6.22 24.21 -25.03
CA ALA A 117 5.51 25.22 -25.82
C ALA A 117 5.72 26.66 -25.30
N ASN A 118 6.50 26.84 -24.24
CA ASN A 118 6.79 28.12 -23.58
C ASN A 118 5.53 28.86 -23.06
N VAL A 119 4.53 28.11 -22.61
CA VAL A 119 3.29 28.62 -21.99
C VAL A 119 3.37 28.46 -20.47
N VAL A 120 4.18 29.31 -19.83
CA VAL A 120 4.61 29.16 -18.42
C VAL A 120 3.44 29.07 -17.43
N ASP A 121 2.45 29.95 -17.54
CA ASP A 121 1.29 29.95 -16.62
C ASP A 121 0.48 28.66 -16.72
N LEU A 122 0.32 28.13 -17.94
CA LEU A 122 -0.38 26.88 -18.17
C LEU A 122 0.42 25.69 -17.62
N ALA A 123 1.74 25.69 -17.79
CA ALA A 123 2.61 24.68 -17.22
C ALA A 123 2.49 24.61 -15.69
N TRP A 124 2.49 25.77 -15.01
CA TRP A 124 2.30 25.82 -13.56
C TRP A 124 0.89 25.40 -13.12
N ASN A 125 -0.16 25.73 -13.88
CA ASN A 125 -1.52 25.24 -13.60
C ASN A 125 -1.56 23.71 -13.62
N TYR A 126 -0.91 23.09 -14.62
CA TYR A 126 -0.83 21.64 -14.68
C TYR A 126 0.01 21.04 -13.55
N VAL A 127 1.12 21.67 -13.14
CA VAL A 127 1.89 21.25 -11.95
C VAL A 127 1.05 21.28 -10.68
N GLU A 128 0.23 22.32 -10.50
CA GLU A 128 -0.68 22.44 -9.36
C GLU A 128 -1.70 21.29 -9.36
N ARG A 129 -2.33 21.02 -10.50
CA ARG A 129 -3.29 19.91 -10.65
C ARG A 129 -2.64 18.54 -10.44
N ALA A 130 -1.44 18.33 -10.97
CA ALA A 130 -0.67 17.12 -10.73
C ALA A 130 -0.40 16.95 -9.22
N SER A 131 0.06 17.99 -8.54
CA SER A 131 0.33 17.96 -7.10
C SER A 131 -0.92 17.63 -6.27
N PHE A 132 -2.09 18.14 -6.67
CA PHE A 132 -3.36 17.81 -6.03
C PHE A 132 -3.66 16.30 -6.12
N TRP A 133 -3.63 15.74 -7.33
CA TRP A 133 -3.93 14.32 -7.56
C TRP A 133 -2.89 13.38 -6.95
N GLN A 134 -1.61 13.77 -6.96
CA GLN A 134 -0.55 13.09 -6.22
C GLN A 134 -0.88 13.01 -4.71
N GLY A 135 -1.32 14.12 -4.11
CA GLY A 135 -1.75 14.16 -2.71
C GLY A 135 -2.91 13.22 -2.41
N VAL A 136 -3.88 13.12 -3.33
CA VAL A 136 -4.99 12.16 -3.26
C VAL A 136 -4.46 10.72 -3.27
N SER A 137 -3.57 10.37 -4.21
CA SER A 137 -2.94 9.05 -4.31
C SER A 137 -2.23 8.64 -3.02
N VAL A 138 -1.40 9.54 -2.47
CA VAL A 138 -0.67 9.30 -1.22
C VAL A 138 -1.62 9.09 -0.04
N ALA A 139 -2.70 9.88 0.04
CA ALA A 139 -3.69 9.74 1.09
C ALA A 139 -4.39 8.37 1.05
N PHE A 140 -4.83 7.92 -0.12
CA PHE A 140 -5.46 6.61 -0.27
C PHE A 140 -4.49 5.46 -0.06
N ALA A 141 -3.24 5.54 -0.53
CA ALA A 141 -2.21 4.54 -0.26
C ALA A 141 -1.95 4.35 1.25
N ARG A 142 -1.94 5.45 2.01
CA ARG A 142 -1.83 5.42 3.49
C ARG A 142 -3.06 4.80 4.16
N ILE A 143 -4.25 4.99 3.61
CA ILE A 143 -5.48 4.36 4.12
C ILE A 143 -5.46 2.87 3.80
N GLY A 144 -5.12 2.50 2.56
CA GLY A 144 -5.04 1.12 2.08
C GLY A 144 -4.07 0.27 2.88
N SER A 145 -2.85 0.78 3.12
CA SER A 145 -1.83 0.11 3.97
C SER A 145 -2.34 -0.12 5.39
N LYS A 146 -2.98 0.87 6.03
CA LYS A 146 -3.58 0.73 7.36
C LYS A 146 -4.76 -0.25 7.41
N MET A 147 -5.47 -0.45 6.30
CA MET A 147 -6.55 -1.44 6.21
C MET A 147 -6.02 -2.85 5.99
N ALA A 148 -4.94 -3.02 5.23
CA ALA A 148 -4.26 -4.31 5.06
C ALA A 148 -3.68 -4.85 6.38
N ASP A 149 -3.24 -3.96 7.28
CA ASP A 149 -2.74 -4.33 8.62
C ASP A 149 -3.85 -4.74 9.62
N LYS A 150 -5.14 -4.57 9.28
CA LYS A 150 -6.21 -5.10 10.12
C LYS A 150 -6.37 -6.59 9.82
N PRO A 151 -6.13 -7.49 10.80
CA PRO A 151 -6.33 -8.92 10.58
C PRO A 151 -7.78 -9.13 10.15
N SER A 152 -7.98 -9.88 9.06
CA SER A 152 -9.33 -10.12 8.56
C SER A 152 -10.16 -10.82 9.64
N VAL A 153 -11.49 -10.68 9.57
CA VAL A 153 -12.40 -11.42 10.48
C VAL A 153 -12.11 -12.92 10.45
N SER A 154 -11.68 -13.43 9.29
CA SER A 154 -11.23 -14.82 9.10
C SER A 154 -9.94 -15.13 9.86
N ASP A 155 -8.96 -14.22 9.88
CA ASP A 155 -7.70 -14.39 10.61
C ASP A 155 -7.90 -14.29 12.12
N ILE A 156 -8.75 -13.37 12.58
CA ILE A 156 -9.17 -13.28 13.99
C ILE A 156 -9.90 -14.57 14.40
N ALA A 157 -10.82 -15.07 13.56
CA ALA A 157 -11.53 -16.31 13.81
C ALA A 157 -10.60 -17.53 13.81
N ARG A 158 -9.60 -17.58 12.91
CA ARG A 158 -8.59 -18.64 12.84
C ARG A 158 -7.66 -18.61 14.04
N ALA A 159 -7.20 -17.43 14.46
CA ALA A 159 -6.39 -17.25 15.67
C ALA A 159 -7.18 -17.66 16.92
N ALA A 160 -8.44 -17.24 17.04
CA ALA A 160 -9.32 -17.65 18.12
C ALA A 160 -9.62 -19.17 18.10
N ALA A 161 -9.77 -19.77 16.91
CA ALA A 161 -9.93 -21.22 16.76
C ALA A 161 -8.65 -21.99 17.09
N HIS A 162 -7.47 -21.47 16.74
CA HIS A 162 -6.19 -22.05 17.12
C HIS A 162 -5.96 -21.95 18.64
N ALA A 163 -6.29 -20.83 19.25
CA ALA A 163 -6.25 -20.65 20.70
C ALA A 163 -7.25 -21.58 21.42
N ARG A 164 -8.46 -21.75 20.89
CA ARG A 164 -9.44 -22.71 21.45
C ARG A 164 -9.03 -24.17 21.25
N ASN A 165 -8.23 -24.47 20.23
CA ASN A 165 -7.77 -25.82 19.93
C ASN A 165 -6.38 -26.15 20.50
N SER A 166 -5.66 -25.19 21.09
CA SER A 166 -4.35 -25.45 21.71
C SER A 166 -4.50 -26.33 22.95
N GLU A 167 -5.50 -26.07 23.80
CA GLU A 167 -5.84 -26.90 24.96
C GLU A 167 -6.23 -28.32 24.54
N ASN A 168 -7.08 -28.45 23.53
CA ASN A 168 -7.50 -29.75 22.99
C ASN A 168 -6.34 -30.53 22.34
N ARG A 169 -5.36 -29.82 21.76
CA ARG A 169 -4.15 -30.44 21.20
C ARG A 169 -3.22 -30.93 22.31
N ALA A 170 -2.99 -30.13 23.35
CA ALA A 170 -2.17 -30.53 24.49
C ALA A 170 -2.76 -31.79 25.18
N ILE A 171 -4.08 -31.81 25.40
CA ILE A 171 -4.78 -32.99 25.97
C ILE A 171 -4.62 -34.21 25.06
N LYS A 172 -4.70 -34.03 23.74
CA LYS A 172 -4.51 -35.13 22.78
C LYS A 172 -3.07 -35.62 22.74
N GLU A 173 -2.10 -34.72 22.85
CA GLU A 173 -0.67 -35.05 22.87
C GLU A 173 -0.31 -35.83 24.13
N SER A 174 -0.70 -35.37 25.32
CA SER A 174 -0.53 -36.12 26.57
C SER A 174 -1.23 -37.48 26.53
N ALA A 175 -2.39 -37.58 25.86
CA ALA A 175 -3.05 -38.85 25.65
C ALA A 175 -2.24 -39.80 24.75
N PHE A 176 -1.58 -39.28 23.71
CA PHE A 176 -0.78 -40.08 22.79
C PHE A 176 0.54 -40.52 23.42
N GLU A 177 1.20 -39.63 24.19
CA GLU A 177 2.38 -39.97 24.99
C GLU A 177 2.08 -41.11 25.96
N TRP A 178 0.98 -41.01 26.72
CA TRP A 178 0.59 -42.07 27.64
C TRP A 178 0.35 -43.40 26.92
N LEU A 179 -0.33 -43.37 25.77
CA LEU A 179 -0.56 -44.56 24.95
C LEU A 179 0.75 -45.16 24.41
N ASN A 180 1.75 -44.34 24.06
CA ASN A 180 3.06 -44.86 23.61
C ASN A 180 3.72 -45.75 24.66
N GLU A 181 3.59 -45.39 25.92
CA GLU A 181 4.28 -46.04 27.04
C GLU A 181 3.50 -47.22 27.64
N HIS A 182 2.16 -47.21 27.49
CA HIS A 182 1.28 -48.10 28.27
C HIS A 182 0.35 -48.98 27.42
N PHE A 183 0.26 -48.77 26.10
CA PHE A 183 -0.69 -49.52 25.28
C PHE A 183 -0.43 -51.03 25.26
N ASP A 184 0.84 -51.46 25.29
CA ASP A 184 1.21 -52.89 25.34
C ASP A 184 0.69 -53.61 26.59
N LYS A 185 0.38 -52.86 27.65
CA LYS A 185 -0.19 -53.38 28.91
C LYS A 185 -1.72 -53.35 28.93
N CYS A 186 -2.35 -52.88 27.86
CA CYS A 186 -3.80 -52.81 27.71
C CYS A 186 -4.31 -54.06 26.98
N LYS A 187 -5.41 -54.62 27.46
CA LYS A 187 -5.99 -55.87 26.90
C LYS A 187 -6.79 -55.64 25.62
N SER A 188 -7.29 -54.42 25.43
CA SER A 188 -8.07 -54.02 24.27
C SER A 188 -8.01 -52.50 24.09
N LYS A 189 -8.49 -52.01 22.93
CA LYS A 189 -8.63 -50.57 22.68
C LYS A 189 -9.67 -49.91 23.60
N ASP A 190 -10.65 -50.67 24.09
CA ASP A 190 -11.64 -50.18 25.05
C ASP A 190 -11.04 -50.08 26.46
N ASP A 191 -10.22 -51.06 26.88
CA ASP A 191 -9.45 -51.01 28.15
C ASP A 191 -8.46 -49.84 28.14
N ALA A 192 -7.77 -49.61 27.03
CA ALA A 192 -6.90 -48.44 26.87
C ALA A 192 -7.69 -47.13 26.99
N ALA A 193 -8.90 -47.05 26.41
CA ALA A 193 -9.74 -45.87 26.52
C ALA A 193 -10.26 -45.62 27.95
N GLU A 194 -10.62 -46.68 28.69
CA GLU A 194 -11.07 -46.57 30.08
C GLU A 194 -9.94 -46.13 31.03
N ARG A 195 -8.72 -46.58 30.78
CA ARG A 195 -7.56 -46.12 31.55
C ARG A 195 -7.18 -44.68 31.21
N LEU A 196 -7.28 -44.32 29.94
CA LEU A 196 -6.96 -43.00 29.43
C LEU A 196 -7.87 -41.90 30.02
N THR A 197 -9.16 -42.17 30.25
CA THR A 197 -10.07 -41.21 30.90
C THR A 197 -9.70 -40.88 32.35
N ARG A 198 -8.85 -41.71 33.00
CA ARG A 198 -8.32 -41.44 34.35
C ARG A 198 -7.09 -40.54 34.33
N ILE A 199 -6.47 -40.35 33.16
CA ILE A 199 -5.23 -39.58 32.97
C ILE A 199 -5.54 -38.23 32.34
N VAL A 200 -6.37 -38.22 31.29
CA VAL A 200 -6.80 -37.00 30.62
C VAL A 200 -8.29 -36.72 30.90
N PRO A 201 -8.68 -35.47 31.19
CA PRO A 201 -10.05 -35.11 31.57
C PRO A 201 -10.98 -35.06 30.35
N VAL A 202 -11.23 -36.22 29.72
CA VAL A 202 -12.08 -36.36 28.54
C VAL A 202 -13.10 -37.47 28.72
N ALA A 203 -14.24 -37.34 28.04
CA ALA A 203 -15.26 -38.39 28.03
C ALA A 203 -14.73 -39.68 27.37
N PHE A 204 -15.26 -40.84 27.78
CA PHE A 204 -14.85 -42.15 27.25
C PHE A 204 -14.89 -42.24 25.70
N ARG A 205 -15.92 -41.67 25.07
CA ARG A 205 -16.01 -41.63 23.59
C ARG A 205 -14.85 -40.88 22.94
N THR A 206 -14.39 -39.79 23.57
CA THR A 206 -13.26 -38.98 23.11
C THR A 206 -11.94 -39.73 23.33
N ALA A 207 -11.75 -40.32 24.51
CA ALA A 207 -10.59 -41.19 24.79
C ALA A 207 -10.51 -42.35 23.78
N ARG A 208 -11.63 -43.00 23.49
CA ARG A 208 -11.70 -44.10 22.52
C ARG A 208 -11.34 -43.66 21.10
N ARG A 209 -11.78 -42.47 20.70
CA ARG A 209 -11.40 -41.85 19.42
C ARG A 209 -9.89 -41.58 19.37
N TYR A 210 -9.28 -41.09 20.45
CA TYR A 210 -7.83 -40.88 20.51
C TYR A 210 -7.06 -42.18 20.38
N VAL A 211 -7.45 -43.24 21.10
CA VAL A 211 -6.84 -44.58 20.99
C VAL A 211 -6.90 -45.10 19.54
N THR A 212 -8.05 -44.94 18.87
CA THR A 212 -8.19 -45.34 17.47
C THR A 212 -7.28 -44.53 16.54
N GLN A 213 -7.21 -43.20 16.72
CA GLN A 213 -6.36 -42.34 15.91
C GLN A 213 -4.86 -42.64 16.11
N TRP A 214 -4.45 -42.85 17.36
CA TRP A 214 -3.08 -43.24 17.74
C TRP A 214 -2.68 -44.59 17.14
N HIS A 215 -3.59 -45.56 17.13
CA HIS A 215 -3.32 -46.88 16.56
C HIS A 215 -3.24 -46.82 15.02
N LEU A 216 -4.01 -45.94 14.40
CA LEU A 216 -3.94 -45.72 12.95
C LEU A 216 -2.68 -44.96 12.54
N SER A 217 -2.14 -44.07 13.37
CA SER A 217 -0.90 -43.32 13.04
C SER A 217 0.37 -44.16 13.17
N ARG A 218 0.26 -45.44 13.54
CA ARG A 218 1.36 -46.37 13.77
C ARG A 218 1.36 -47.58 12.82
N HIS A 219 0.35 -47.66 11.97
CA HIS A 219 0.26 -48.58 10.84
C HIS A 219 0.47 -47.81 9.55
#